data_AF-T1EL85-F1
#
_entry.id   AF-T1EL85-F1
#
_cell.length_a   1.000
_cell.length_b   1.000
_cell.length_c   1.000
_cell.angle_alpha   90.00
_cell.angle_beta   90.00
_cell.angle_gamma   90.00
#
_symmetry.space_group_name_H-M   'P 1'
#
loop_
_entity.id
_entity.type
_entity.pdbx_description
1 polymer ?
#
loop_
_entity_poly.entity_id
_entity_poly.type
_entity_poly.pdbx_seq_one_letter_code
_entity_poly.pdbx_strand_id
1 'polypeptide(L)' 'QRRAANIRERKRMSHLNEAFDGLRKKVPTFAYEKKLSRIETLKLAVTYIKFMSDLIK' A
#
# COMPACT_ATOMS: atom_id res chain seq x y z
N GLN A 1 -23.12 -21.96 3.91
CA GLN A 1 -22.32 -21.18 4.88
C GLN A 1 -20.88 -20.89 4.40
N ARG A 2 -20.07 -21.89 4.01
CA ARG A 2 -18.68 -21.69 3.51
C ARG A 2 -18.57 -20.73 2.31
N ARG A 3 -19.47 -20.83 1.32
CA ARG A 3 -19.47 -19.97 0.12
C ARG A 3 -19.63 -18.48 0.48
N ALA A 4 -20.55 -18.15 1.39
CA ALA A 4 -20.78 -16.78 1.83
C ALA A 4 -19.56 -16.20 2.59
N ALA A 5 -18.90 -17.01 3.42
CA ALA A 5 -17.68 -16.61 4.11
C ALA A 5 -16.53 -16.32 3.11
N ASN A 6 -16.33 -17.18 2.11
CA ASN A 6 -15.29 -16.98 1.08
C ASN A 6 -15.53 -15.70 0.26
N ILE A 7 -16.79 -15.39 -0.06
CA ILE A 7 -17.13 -14.15 -0.78
C ILE A 7 -16.78 -12.91 0.06
N ARG A 8 -17.11 -12.93 1.36
CA ARG A 8 -16.76 -11.83 2.27
C ARG A 8 -15.25 -11.62 2.38
N GLU A 9 -14.50 -12.70 2.53
CA GLU A 9 -13.05 -12.61 2.65
C GLU A 9 -12.39 -12.13 1.35
N ARG A 10 -12.89 -12.56 0.19
CA ARG A 10 -12.45 -12.04 -1.10
C ARG A 10 -12.69 -10.53 -1.21
N LYS A 11 -13.88 -10.05 -0.81
CA LYS A 11 -14.21 -8.62 -0.83
C LYS A 11 -13.30 -7.82 0.11
N ARG A 12 -13.06 -8.33 1.32
CA ARG A 12 -12.13 -7.73 2.29
C ARG A 12 -10.72 -7.60 1.71
N MET A 13 -10.23 -8.65 1.04
CA MET A 13 -8.92 -8.65 0.40
C MET A 13 -8.84 -7.73 -0.83
N SER A 14 -9.94 -7.55 -1.58
CA SER A 14 -10.01 -6.56 -2.67
C SER A 14 -9.80 -5.15 -2.15
N HIS A 15 -10.56 -4.76 -1.12
CA HIS A 15 -10.42 -3.44 -0.50
C HIS A 15 -9.00 -3.20 0.04
N LEU A 16 -8.38 -4.23 0.63
CA LEU A 16 -6.99 -4.13 1.09
C LEU A 16 -6.02 -3.89 -0.06
N ASN A 17 -6.19 -4.60 -1.19
CA ASN A 17 -5.34 -4.42 -2.36
C ASN A 17 -5.50 -3.03 -2.98
N GLU A 18 -6.73 -2.53 -3.07
CA GLU A 18 -7.03 -1.18 -3.55
C GLU A 18 -6.37 -0.11 -2.67
N ALA A 19 -6.42 -0.26 -1.34
CA ALA A 19 -5.73 0.64 -0.41
C ALA A 19 -4.21 0.61 -0.59
N PHE A 20 -3.61 -0.57 -0.78
CA PHE A 20 -2.18 -0.71 -1.07
C PHE A 20 -1.79 -0.05 -2.40
N ASP A 21 -2.63 -0.16 -3.42
CA ASP A 21 -2.40 0.50 -4.71
C ASP A 21 -2.56 2.02 -4.61
N GLY A 22 -3.49 2.50 -3.78
CA GLY A 22 -3.60 3.92 -3.42
C GLY A 22 -2.33 4.42 -2.74
N LEU A 23 -1.79 3.67 -1.76
CA LEU A 23 -0.56 4.03 -1.06
C LEU A 23 0.64 4.07 -2.01
N ARG A 24 0.81 3.07 -2.88
CA ARG A 24 1.91 3.05 -3.87
C ARG A 24 1.97 4.29 -4.75
N LYS A 25 0.81 4.85 -5.11
CA LYS A 25 0.74 6.09 -5.91
C LYS A 25 1.17 7.35 -5.15
N LYS A 26 1.24 7.30 -3.81
CA LYS A 26 1.59 8.42 -2.94
C LYS A 26 3.03 8.37 -2.44
N VAL A 27 3.65 7.20 -2.49
CA VAL A 27 5.03 7.00 -2.08
C VAL A 27 5.94 7.30 -3.30
N PRO A 28 7.07 7.99 -3.12
CA PRO A 28 7.97 8.29 -4.23
C PRO A 28 8.61 7.02 -4.78
N THR A 29 8.48 6.80 -6.10
CA THR A 29 9.12 5.72 -6.86
C THR A 29 9.52 6.24 -8.24
N PHE A 30 10.48 5.60 -8.91
CA PHE A 30 10.79 5.94 -10.30
C PHE A 30 9.73 5.35 -11.25
N ALA A 31 9.43 6.05 -12.36
CA ALA A 31 8.36 5.66 -13.27
C ALA A 31 8.57 4.29 -13.95
N TYR A 32 9.82 3.83 -14.06
CA TYR A 32 10.20 2.54 -14.63
C TYR A 32 10.40 1.43 -13.57
N GLU A 33 10.19 1.73 -12.29
CA GLU A 33 10.35 0.73 -11.23
C GLU A 33 9.20 -0.27 -11.22
N LYS A 34 9.56 -1.52 -10.91
CA LYS A 34 8.60 -2.59 -10.68
C LYS A 34 7.67 -2.23 -9.53
N LYS A 35 6.42 -2.68 -9.60
CA LYS A 35 5.44 -2.57 -8.49
C LYS A 35 6.04 -3.13 -7.19
N LEU A 36 6.16 -2.26 -6.19
CA LEU A 36 6.66 -2.60 -4.86
C LEU A 36 5.82 -3.70 -4.20
N SER A 37 6.47 -4.62 -3.50
CA SER A 37 5.79 -5.56 -2.59
C SER A 37 5.12 -4.82 -1.42
N ARG A 38 4.21 -5.50 -0.71
CA ARG A 38 3.50 -4.89 0.44
C ARG A 38 4.46 -4.38 1.51
N ILE A 39 5.49 -5.16 1.83
CA ILE A 39 6.48 -4.78 2.85
C ILE A 39 7.33 -3.60 2.41
N GLU A 40 7.75 -3.56 1.15
CA GLU A 40 8.51 -2.44 0.60
C GLU A 40 7.68 -1.16 0.57
N THR A 41 6.41 -1.25 0.14
CA THR A 41 5.48 -0.09 0.16
C THR A 41 5.33 0.49 1.56
N LEU A 42 5.15 -0.36 2.59
CA LEU A 42 5.02 0.11 3.97
C LEU A 42 6.30 0.74 4.50
N LYS A 43 7.46 0.09 4.29
CA LYS A 43 8.76 0.62 4.72
C LYS A 43 9.02 1.98 4.08
N LEU A 44 8.82 2.09 2.77
CA LEU A 44 9.07 3.33 2.04
C LEU A 44 8.11 4.45 2.44
N ALA A 45 6.83 4.13 2.70
CA ALA A 45 5.88 5.10 3.22
C ALA A 45 6.30 5.67 4.58
N VAL A 46 6.73 4.83 5.53
CA VAL A 46 7.21 5.29 6.85
C VAL A 46 8.45 6.16 6.71
N THR A 47 9.43 5.73 5.92
CA THR A 47 10.64 6.51 5.65
C THR A 47 10.31 7.86 5.02
N TYR A 48 9.38 7.89 4.06
CA TYR A 48 8.98 9.11 3.38
C TYR A 48 8.27 10.10 4.30
N ILE A 49 7.34 9.63 5.15
CA ILE A 49 6.69 10.48 6.16
C ILE A 49 7.75 11.11 7.07
N LYS A 50 8.72 10.31 7.56
CA LYS A 50 9.82 10.80 8.40
C LYS A 50 10.65 11.86 7.68
N PHE A 51 11.07 11.58 6.45
CA PHE A 51 11.83 12.51 5.62
C PHE A 51 11.11 13.85 5.42
N MET A 52 9.83 13.82 5.03
CA MET A 52 9.04 15.05 4.84
C MET A 52 8.83 15.81 6.15
N SER A 53 8.67 15.09 7.27
CA SER A 53 8.53 15.70 8.60
C SER A 53 9.81 16.40 9.05
N ASP A 54 10.99 15.85 8.71
CA ASP A 54 12.27 16.47 9.02
C ASP A 54 12.61 17.64 8.08
N LEU A 55 12.13 17.61 6.83
CA LEU A 55 12.31 18.70 5.86
C LEU A 55 11.51 19.98 6.21
N ILE A 56 10.37 19.82 6.87
CA ILE A 56 9.44 20.93 7.20
C ILE A 56 9.72 21.53 8.59
N LYS A 57 10.63 20.94 9.38
CA LYS A 57 11.14 21.54 10.63
C LYS A 57 12.08 22.69 10.35
#